data_AF-A0A9W4WZM6-F1
#
_entry.id   AF-A0A9W4WZM6-F1
#
_cell.length_a   1.000
_cell.length_b   1.000
_cell.length_c   1.000
_cell.angle_alpha   90.00
_cell.angle_beta   90.00
_cell.angle_gamma   90.00
#
_symmetry.space_group_name_H-M   'P 1'
#
loop_
_entity.id
_entity.type
_entity.pdbx_description
1 polymer ?
#
loop_
_entity_poly.entity_id
_entity_poly.type
_entity_poly.pdbx_seq_one_letter_code
_entity_poly.pdbx_strand_id
1 'polypeptide(L)' 'LANEYNISEGLVNDILKKKDRWLSVDTNSYQANLKRKKKTLFSLIEEALVIWVDNTFKASLIITDNILSTKAL' A
#
# COMPACT_ATOMS: atom_id res chain seq x y z
N LEU A 1 13.85 -4.14 -12.09
CA LEU A 1 12.52 -4.75 -11.83
C LEU A 1 12.53 -5.68 -10.62
N ALA A 2 13.32 -6.76 -10.60
CA ALA A 2 13.38 -7.68 -9.45
C ALA A 2 13.74 -6.99 -8.12
N ASN A 3 14.84 -6.22 -8.12
CA ASN A 3 15.31 -5.49 -6.93
C ASN A 3 14.36 -4.37 -6.48
N GLU A 4 13.68 -3.71 -7.40
CA GLU A 4 12.75 -2.60 -7.10
C GLU A 4 11.54 -3.09 -6.28
N TYR A 5 11.04 -4.28 -6.60
CA TYR A 5 9.92 -4.90 -5.89
C TYR A 5 10.37 -5.92 -4.85
N ASN A 6 11.67 -6.06 -4.60
CA ASN A 6 12.29 -7.03 -3.69
C ASN A 6 11.80 -8.48 -3.93
N ILE A 7 11.79 -8.91 -5.19
CA ILE A 7 11.39 -10.25 -5.61
C ILE A 7 12.49 -10.93 -6.42
N SER A 8 12.42 -12.26 -6.55
CA SER A 8 13.37 -13.01 -7.35
C SER A 8 13.19 -12.79 -8.85
N GLU A 9 14.28 -12.85 -9.62
CA GLU A 9 14.23 -12.72 -11.09
C GLU A 9 13.40 -13.83 -11.76
N GLY A 10 13.41 -15.04 -11.19
CA GLY A 10 12.56 -16.14 -11.64
C GLY A 10 11.07 -15.80 -11.53
N LEU A 11 10.67 -15.13 -10.45
CA LEU A 11 9.28 -14.70 -10.27
C LEU A 11 8.89 -13.62 -11.28
N VAL A 12 9.80 -12.68 -11.58
CA VAL A 12 9.59 -11.68 -12.63
C VAL A 12 9.34 -12.38 -13.98
N ASN A 13 10.15 -13.37 -14.34
CA ASN A 13 9.99 -14.12 -15.58
C ASN A 13 8.63 -14.85 -15.64
N ASP A 14 8.22 -15.49 -14.55
CA ASP A 14 6.94 -16.20 -14.48
C ASP A 14 5.73 -15.26 -14.61
N ILE A 15 5.84 -14.04 -14.07
CA ILE A 15 4.82 -13.00 -14.24
C ILE A 15 4.75 -12.57 -15.71
N LEU A 16 5.89 -12.28 -16.32
CA LEU A 16 5.97 -11.82 -17.72
C LEU A 16 5.49 -12.88 -18.71
N LYS A 17 5.79 -14.16 -18.48
CA LYS A 17 5.26 -15.28 -19.29
C LYS A 17 3.74 -15.35 -19.28
N LYS A 18 3.10 -14.89 -18.20
CA LYS A 18 1.65 -14.88 -18.03
C LYS A 18 1.05 -13.48 -18.20
N LYS A 19 1.76 -12.55 -18.88
CA LYS A 19 1.35 -11.14 -19.01
C LYS A 19 -0.08 -10.97 -19.50
N ASP A 20 -0.48 -11.70 -20.54
CA ASP A 20 -1.80 -11.50 -21.17
C ASP A 20 -2.91 -11.96 -20.23
N ARG A 21 -2.68 -13.05 -19.48
CA ARG A 21 -3.58 -13.50 -18.40
C ARG A 21 -3.71 -12.44 -17.31
N TRP A 22 -2.62 -11.82 -16.88
CA TRP A 22 -2.66 -10.80 -15.82
C TRP A 22 -3.37 -9.53 -16.27
N LEU A 23 -3.19 -9.14 -17.54
CA LEU A 23 -3.87 -7.98 -18.14
C LEU A 23 -5.36 -8.23 -18.40
N SER A 24 -5.78 -9.49 -18.58
CA SER A 24 -7.18 -9.86 -18.80
C SER A 24 -7.97 -10.13 -17.51
N VAL A 25 -7.37 -9.95 -16.32
CA VAL A 25 -8.06 -10.20 -15.05
C VAL A 25 -9.15 -9.13 -14.84
N ASP A 26 -10.39 -9.57 -14.63
CA ASP A 26 -11.43 -8.68 -14.10
C ASP A 26 -11.06 -8.25 -12.68
N THR A 27 -10.77 -6.96 -12.53
CA THR A 27 -10.40 -6.34 -11.27
C THR A 27 -11.51 -6.43 -10.22
N ASN A 28 -12.78 -6.61 -10.59
CA ASN A 28 -13.86 -6.69 -9.63
C ASN A 28 -14.19 -8.13 -9.22
N SER A 29 -13.55 -9.12 -9.85
CA SER A 29 -13.74 -10.52 -9.51
C SER A 29 -13.24 -10.85 -8.10
N TYR A 30 -13.92 -11.78 -7.43
CA TYR A 30 -13.52 -12.31 -6.12
C TYR A 30 -12.08 -12.84 -6.12
N GLN A 31 -11.69 -13.57 -7.17
CA GLN A 31 -10.35 -14.14 -7.31
C GLN A 31 -9.26 -13.06 -7.41
N ALA A 32 -9.53 -11.95 -8.09
CA ALA A 32 -8.61 -10.81 -8.14
C ALA A 32 -8.47 -10.13 -6.78
N ASN A 33 -9.58 -9.98 -6.04
CA ASN A 33 -9.57 -9.40 -4.70
C ASN A 33 -8.75 -10.23 -3.69
N LEU A 34 -8.74 -11.57 -3.81
CA LEU A 34 -7.91 -12.44 -2.96
C LEU A 34 -6.39 -12.25 -3.15
N LYS A 35 -5.97 -11.78 -4.32
CA LYS A 35 -4.55 -11.61 -4.68
C LYS A 35 -4.09 -10.15 -4.66
N ARG A 36 -5.03 -9.20 -4.54
CA ARG A 36 -4.73 -7.77 -4.46
C ARG A 36 -4.12 -7.44 -3.10
N LYS A 37 -3.26 -6.44 -3.07
CA LYS A 37 -2.86 -5.78 -1.82
C LYS A 37 -4.13 -5.37 -1.06
N LYS A 38 -4.24 -5.79 0.19
CA LYS A 38 -5.39 -5.47 1.05
C LYS A 38 -5.58 -3.96 1.05
N LYS A 39 -6.77 -3.50 0.66
CA LYS A 39 -7.12 -2.08 0.75
C LYS A 39 -7.07 -1.71 2.23
N THR A 40 -6.31 -0.67 2.58
CA THR A 40 -6.30 -0.20 3.97
C THR A 40 -7.72 0.26 4.31
N LEU A 41 -8.20 -0.15 5.48
CA LEU A 41 -9.60 0.05 5.89
C LEU A 41 -9.95 1.54 5.98
N PHE A 42 -8.94 2.38 6.20
CA PHE A 42 -9.10 3.81 6.46
C PHE A 42 -8.18 4.65 5.57
N SER A 43 -8.11 4.36 4.26
CA SER A 43 -7.21 5.07 3.32
C SER A 43 -7.28 6.60 3.43
N LEU A 44 -8.49 7.17 3.57
CA LEU A 44 -8.66 8.64 3.71
C LEU A 44 -8.12 9.18 5.04
N ILE A 45 -8.34 8.44 6.14
CA ILE A 45 -7.85 8.81 7.47
C ILE A 45 -6.32 8.69 7.49
N GLU A 46 -5.77 7.60 6.95
CA GLU A 46 -4.33 7.38 6.82
C GLU A 46 -3.65 8.49 5.98
N GLU A 47 -4.22 8.86 4.83
CA GLU A 47 -3.71 9.96 3.99
C GLU A 47 -3.70 11.30 4.74
N ALA A 48 -4.79 11.65 5.43
CA ALA A 48 -4.86 12.87 6.23
C ALA A 48 -3.87 12.85 7.41
N LEU A 49 -3.70 11.69 8.04
CA LEU A 49 -2.73 11.49 9.12
C LEU A 49 -1.29 11.64 8.66
N VAL A 50 -0.93 11.12 7.48
CA VAL A 50 0.42 11.29 6.92
C VAL A 50 0.74 12.78 6.76
N ILE A 51 -0.19 13.56 6.19
CA ILE A 51 -0.02 15.01 6.03
C ILE A 51 0.12 15.70 7.40
N TRP A 52 -0.70 15.31 8.38
CA TRP A 52 -0.63 15.86 9.73
C TRP A 52 0.71 15.54 10.41
N VAL A 53 1.16 14.29 10.33
CA VAL A 53 2.45 13.83 10.87
C VAL A 53 3.60 14.61 10.24
N ASP A 54 3.64 14.75 8.91
CA ASP A 54 4.67 15.50 8.20
C ASP A 54 4.73 16.97 8.64
N ASN A 55 3.58 17.62 8.81
CA ASN A 55 3.51 19.00 9.29
C ASN A 55 3.95 19.12 10.75
N THR A 56 3.65 18.13 11.58
CA THR A 56 4.03 18.08 13.00
C THR A 56 5.53 17.86 13.16
N PHE A 57 6.13 17.02 12.33
CA PHE A 57 7.58 16.86 12.24
C PHE A 57 8.28 18.14 11.78
N LYS A 58 7.74 18.85 10.78
CA LYS A 58 8.27 20.17 10.36
C LYS A 58 8.25 21.19 11.50
N ALA A 59 7.26 21.12 12.38
CA ALA A 59 7.15 21.95 13.57
C ALA A 59 8.03 21.47 14.74
N SER A 60 8.84 20.42 14.56
CA SER A 60 9.70 19.81 15.60
C SER A 60 8.92 19.36 16.85
N LEU A 61 7.66 18.97 16.70
CA LEU A 61 6.83 18.46 17.78
C LEU A 61 7.01 16.95 17.94
N ILE A 62 7.05 16.47 19.18
CA ILE A 62 7.17 15.05 19.49
C ILE A 62 5.79 14.39 19.35
N ILE A 63 5.70 13.40 18.46
CA ILE A 63 4.50 12.58 18.29
C ILE A 63 4.66 11.31 19.12
N THR A 64 3.75 11.11 20.07
CA THR A 64 3.63 9.86 20.81
C THR A 64 2.47 9.04 20.28
N ASP A 65 2.48 7.72 20.51
CA ASP A 65 1.41 6.81 20.06
C ASP A 65 0.03 7.28 20.54
N ASN A 66 -0.07 7.82 21.76
CA ASN A 66 -1.33 8.35 22.28
C ASN A 66 -1.87 9.56 21.49
N ILE A 67 -0.99 10.47 21.07
CA ILE A 67 -1.37 11.63 20.24
C ILE A 67 -1.80 11.13 18.86
N LEU A 68 -1.07 10.18 18.29
CA LEU A 68 -1.39 9.59 16.99
C LEU A 68 -2.75 8.89 17.01
N SER A 69 -3.02 8.08 18.05
CA SER A 69 -4.32 7.43 18.23
C SER A 69 -5.46 8.42 18.42
N THR A 70 -5.24 9.51 19.16
CA THR A 70 -6.24 10.57 19.36
C THR A 70 -6.57 11.29 18.05
N LYS A 71 -5.60 11.43 17.14
CA LYS A 71 -5.79 12.06 15.82
C LYS A 71 -6.36 11.12 14.75
N ALA A 72 -6.34 9.81 15.01
CA ALA A 72 -6.89 8.79 14.13
C ALA A 72 -8.35 8.41 14.41
N LEU A 73 -8.92 8.91 15.51
CA LEU A 73 -10.34 8.84 15.85
C LEU A 73 -11.13 9.91 15.07
#